data_AF-A0A2G2BA79-F1
#
_entry.id   AF-A0A2G2BA79-F1
#
_cell.length_a   1.000
_cell.length_b   1.000
_cell.length_c   1.000
_cell.angle_alpha   90.00
_cell.angle_beta   90.00
_cell.angle_gamma   90.00
#
_symmetry.space_group_name_H-M   'P 1'
#
loop_
_entity.id
_entity.type
_entity.pdbx_description
1 polymer ?
#
loop_
_entity_poly.entity_id
_entity_poly.type
_entity_poly.pdbx_seq_one_letter_code
_entity_poly.pdbx_strand_id
1 'polypeptide(L)'
;MRSSKDKSQFGKGEIRGIAASEGANNATVIADLVPTLLFSVPGGPAAAIFLGALFSFGYYPGPQMITQNPDLMFLIVWSVALASIVGAALCFAITPALARLTRIPFGIIAAPLILIMVIGAYQSTSTMGDIFMLFALGTLGWMMKHAGWPRAPALVGFVLAKPMEQYFWLANQIHGWSWLLRPGVIIIASFVIIPLLFSGWRWFKARRNGHSNAAAEALDLPDVPDSKSVSLILAVLVSGAFAYAIYEMMGFNPSSRLMPSLALLPGLPLTLFLLYRAIRDYVPGAETDFREPVILLMLVAYAIALWAIGFTIPTLALLVWMLFIRARMRLVTGTIYGAIVFGIIWMLFDILRGDAPVGVLTGLS
;
A
#
# COMPACT_ATOMS: atom_id res chain seq x y z
N MET A 1 26.13 11.87 -11.10
CA MET A 1 26.01 13.12 -10.31
C MET A 1 27.20 13.40 -9.38
N ARG A 2 27.67 12.45 -8.56
CA ARG A 2 28.80 12.66 -7.62
C ARG A 2 30.13 13.09 -8.26
N SER A 3 30.33 12.78 -9.55
CA SER A 3 31.50 13.14 -10.38
C SER A 3 31.30 14.40 -11.25
N SER A 4 30.16 15.10 -11.15
CA SER A 4 29.90 16.25 -12.03
C SER A 4 30.86 17.41 -11.74
N LYS A 5 31.55 17.88 -12.78
CA LYS A 5 32.44 19.06 -12.72
C LYS A 5 31.66 20.37 -12.63
N ASP A 6 30.50 20.44 -13.29
CA ASP A 6 29.60 21.58 -13.21
C ASP A 6 28.36 21.21 -12.37
N LYS A 7 28.07 22.02 -11.36
CA LYS A 7 26.95 21.84 -10.41
C LYS A 7 26.00 23.04 -10.41
N SER A 8 26.20 24.01 -11.31
CA SER A 8 25.43 25.26 -11.37
C SER A 8 23.91 25.08 -11.57
N GLN A 9 23.52 23.92 -12.12
CA GLN A 9 22.14 23.53 -12.42
C GLN A 9 21.54 22.52 -11.44
N PHE A 10 22.28 22.12 -10.39
CA PHE A 10 21.76 21.21 -9.37
C PHE A 10 20.60 21.88 -8.62
N GLY A 11 19.52 21.13 -8.38
CA GLY A 11 18.30 21.66 -7.75
C GLY A 11 17.39 22.51 -8.66
N LYS A 12 17.79 22.79 -9.91
CA LYS A 12 17.00 23.57 -10.88
C LYS A 12 16.33 22.71 -11.96
N GLY A 13 16.21 21.40 -11.73
CA GLY A 13 15.67 20.46 -12.70
C GLY A 13 16.68 20.03 -13.79
N GLU A 14 17.93 19.79 -13.42
CA GLU A 14 18.93 19.27 -14.36
C GLU A 14 18.48 17.93 -14.95
N ILE A 15 18.37 17.87 -16.29
CA ILE A 15 17.89 16.69 -17.03
C ILE A 15 18.71 15.44 -16.71
N ARG A 16 20.04 15.56 -16.59
CA ARG A 16 20.92 14.43 -16.23
C ARG A 16 20.61 13.90 -14.84
N GLY A 17 20.23 14.79 -13.92
CA GLY A 17 19.87 14.42 -12.57
C GLY A 17 18.57 13.64 -12.53
N ILE A 18 17.57 14.14 -13.26
CA ILE A 18 16.26 13.49 -13.44
C ILE A 18 16.45 12.13 -14.13
N ALA A 19 17.15 12.07 -15.26
CA ALA A 19 17.37 10.82 -15.99
C ALA A 19 18.12 9.77 -15.16
N ALA A 20 19.09 10.18 -14.34
CA ALA A 20 19.80 9.27 -13.44
C ALA A 20 18.88 8.76 -12.31
N SER A 21 18.05 9.63 -11.73
CA SER A 21 17.09 9.26 -10.69
C SER A 21 16.00 8.33 -11.23
N GLU A 22 15.42 8.66 -12.39
CA GLU A 22 14.42 7.84 -13.08
C GLU A 22 14.99 6.50 -13.54
N GLY A 23 16.22 6.50 -14.07
CA GLY A 23 16.92 5.27 -14.44
C GLY A 23 17.18 4.35 -13.23
N ALA A 24 17.58 4.92 -12.09
CA ALA A 24 17.75 4.17 -10.85
C ALA A 24 16.42 3.62 -10.31
N ASN A 25 15.37 4.44 -10.32
CA ASN A 25 14.02 4.02 -9.93
C ASN A 25 13.53 2.83 -10.78
N ASN A 26 13.69 2.91 -12.11
CA ASN A 26 13.29 1.82 -13.00
C ASN A 26 14.13 0.54 -12.81
N ALA A 27 15.44 0.68 -12.56
CA ALA A 27 16.30 -0.47 -12.26
C ALA A 27 15.92 -1.17 -10.94
N THR A 28 15.45 -0.40 -9.95
CA THR A 28 15.03 -0.93 -8.65
C THR A 28 13.86 -1.91 -8.78
N VAL A 29 12.90 -1.62 -9.66
CA VAL A 29 11.73 -2.50 -9.89
C VAL A 29 12.15 -3.90 -10.34
N ILE A 30 13.17 -4.02 -11.20
CA ILE A 30 13.71 -5.31 -11.65
C ILE A 30 14.53 -5.96 -10.53
N ALA A 31 15.34 -5.17 -9.82
CA ALA A 31 16.14 -5.66 -8.71
C ALA A 31 15.26 -6.23 -7.58
N ASP A 32 14.09 -5.65 -7.34
CA ASP A 32 13.11 -6.12 -6.36
C ASP A 32 12.58 -7.52 -6.69
N LEU A 33 12.54 -7.92 -7.96
CA LEU A 33 12.04 -9.24 -8.36
C LEU A 33 12.96 -10.38 -7.93
N VAL A 34 14.26 -10.15 -7.79
CA VAL A 34 15.22 -11.18 -7.38
C VAL A 34 14.88 -11.72 -5.99
N PRO A 35 14.82 -10.91 -4.90
CA PRO A 35 14.42 -11.42 -3.60
C PRO A 35 12.95 -11.89 -3.57
N THR A 36 12.10 -11.27 -4.38
CA THR A 36 10.68 -11.63 -4.47
C THR A 36 10.47 -13.04 -4.99
N LEU A 37 11.12 -13.40 -6.11
CA LEU A 37 10.97 -14.71 -6.74
C LEU A 37 11.79 -15.79 -6.06
N LEU A 38 13.00 -15.45 -5.58
CA LEU A 38 13.92 -16.44 -5.02
C LEU A 38 13.67 -16.73 -3.55
N PHE A 39 13.16 -15.75 -2.79
CA PHE A 39 12.97 -15.89 -1.35
C PHE A 39 11.52 -15.68 -0.90
N SER A 40 10.59 -15.38 -1.82
CA SER A 40 9.23 -14.94 -1.45
C SER A 40 9.22 -13.70 -0.55
N VAL A 41 10.26 -12.86 -0.64
CA VAL A 41 10.38 -11.62 0.13
C VAL A 41 10.29 -10.42 -0.83
N PRO A 42 9.20 -9.64 -0.80
CA PRO A 42 9.03 -8.51 -1.69
C PRO A 42 10.06 -7.42 -1.39
N GLY A 43 10.74 -6.95 -2.43
CA GLY A 43 11.66 -5.79 -2.34
C GLY A 43 10.94 -4.44 -2.19
N GLY A 44 9.68 -4.38 -2.62
CA GLY A 44 8.86 -3.17 -2.60
C GLY A 44 7.35 -3.43 -2.69
N PRO A 45 6.52 -2.40 -2.60
CA PRO A 45 5.05 -2.54 -2.59
C PRO A 45 4.48 -3.17 -3.87
N ALA A 46 5.02 -2.85 -5.05
CA ALA A 46 4.60 -3.48 -6.31
C ALA A 46 4.90 -4.99 -6.32
N ALA A 47 6.07 -5.39 -5.79
CA ALA A 47 6.45 -6.79 -5.66
C ALA A 47 5.57 -7.57 -4.67
N ALA A 48 5.08 -6.92 -3.60
CA ALA A 48 4.14 -7.53 -2.66
C ALA A 48 2.79 -7.83 -3.34
N ILE A 49 2.26 -6.89 -4.12
CA ILE A 49 1.03 -7.13 -4.91
C ILE A 49 1.25 -8.27 -5.91
N PHE A 50 2.41 -8.28 -6.57
CA PHE A 50 2.77 -9.35 -7.50
C PHE A 50 2.84 -10.73 -6.82
N LEU A 51 3.42 -10.84 -5.62
CA LEU A 51 3.37 -12.08 -4.83
C LEU A 51 1.94 -12.48 -4.48
N GLY A 52 1.10 -11.52 -4.06
CA GLY A 52 -0.32 -11.78 -3.82
C GLY A 52 -1.02 -12.37 -5.04
N ALA A 53 -0.73 -11.85 -6.24
CA ALA A 53 -1.25 -12.40 -7.49
C ALA A 53 -0.74 -13.83 -7.75
N LEU A 54 0.57 -14.08 -7.61
CA LEU A 54 1.14 -15.43 -7.77
C LEU A 54 0.52 -16.43 -6.79
N PHE A 55 0.33 -16.06 -5.52
CA PHE A 55 -0.34 -16.90 -4.54
C PHE A 55 -1.78 -17.19 -4.93
N SER A 56 -2.50 -16.23 -5.52
CA SER A 56 -3.86 -16.45 -6.03
C SER A 56 -3.90 -17.45 -7.19
N PHE A 57 -2.84 -17.54 -7.98
CA PHE A 57 -2.67 -18.55 -9.03
C PHE A 57 -2.08 -19.87 -8.51
N GLY A 58 -1.83 -20.00 -7.20
CA GLY A 58 -1.28 -21.20 -6.57
C GLY A 58 0.25 -21.33 -6.69
N TYR A 59 0.95 -20.29 -7.15
CA TYR A 59 2.42 -20.28 -7.21
C TYR A 59 2.99 -19.65 -5.95
N TYR A 60 3.85 -20.40 -5.25
CA TYR A 60 4.59 -19.93 -4.09
C TYR A 60 6.06 -19.78 -4.45
N PRO A 61 6.55 -18.56 -4.72
CA PRO A 61 7.93 -18.36 -5.15
C PRO A 61 8.94 -18.79 -4.08
N GLY A 62 10.16 -19.05 -4.51
CA GLY A 62 11.21 -19.56 -3.65
C GLY A 62 12.26 -20.31 -4.46
N PRO A 63 13.28 -20.88 -3.82
CA PRO A 63 14.34 -21.60 -4.52
C PRO A 63 13.80 -22.79 -5.33
N GLN A 64 12.68 -23.37 -4.88
CA GLN A 64 11.99 -24.46 -5.56
C GLN A 64 11.35 -24.04 -6.89
N MET A 65 10.95 -22.77 -7.05
CA MET A 65 10.35 -22.26 -8.29
C MET A 65 11.33 -22.35 -9.45
N ILE A 66 12.63 -22.15 -9.20
CA ILE A 66 13.70 -22.31 -10.21
C ILE A 66 13.74 -23.75 -10.73
N THR A 67 13.55 -24.72 -9.84
CA THR A 67 13.66 -26.15 -10.18
C THR A 67 12.35 -26.76 -10.70
N GLN A 68 11.20 -26.33 -10.18
CA GLN A 68 9.90 -26.92 -10.49
C GLN A 68 9.14 -26.17 -11.59
N ASN A 69 9.36 -24.86 -11.71
CA ASN A 69 8.68 -24.00 -12.68
C ASN A 69 9.68 -23.06 -13.40
N PRO A 70 10.78 -23.59 -14.00
CA PRO A 70 11.78 -22.76 -14.67
C PRO A 70 11.18 -21.93 -15.80
N ASP A 71 10.25 -22.51 -16.57
CA ASP A 71 9.60 -21.83 -17.69
C ASP A 71 8.81 -20.60 -17.23
N LEU A 72 8.09 -20.71 -16.12
CA LEU A 72 7.37 -19.58 -15.52
C LEU A 72 8.33 -18.51 -15.02
N MET A 73 9.45 -18.90 -14.40
CA MET A 73 10.47 -17.96 -13.96
C MET A 73 11.06 -17.17 -15.14
N PHE A 74 11.45 -17.86 -16.21
CA PHE A 74 11.97 -17.21 -17.41
C PHE A 74 10.91 -16.35 -18.10
N LEU A 75 9.65 -16.80 -18.15
CA LEU A 75 8.53 -16.00 -18.65
C LEU A 75 8.42 -14.68 -17.88
N ILE A 76 8.41 -14.71 -16.55
CA ILE A 76 8.31 -13.51 -15.72
C ILE A 76 9.49 -12.55 -15.98
N VAL A 77 10.73 -13.07 -16.00
CA VAL A 77 11.93 -12.27 -16.24
C VAL A 77 11.89 -11.59 -17.61
N TRP A 78 11.58 -12.35 -18.67
CA TRP A 78 11.50 -11.80 -20.03
C TRP A 78 10.31 -10.88 -20.23
N SER A 79 9.15 -11.18 -19.62
CA SER A 79 7.99 -10.30 -19.65
C SER A 79 8.28 -8.96 -19.02
N VAL A 80 8.99 -8.90 -17.90
CA VAL A 80 9.34 -7.63 -17.24
C VAL A 80 10.36 -6.84 -18.05
N ALA A 81 11.36 -7.52 -18.63
CA ALA A 81 12.31 -6.89 -19.53
C ALA A 81 11.61 -6.27 -20.76
N LEU A 82 10.73 -7.04 -21.40
CA LEU A 82 9.94 -6.58 -22.55
C LEU A 82 8.97 -5.47 -22.17
N ALA A 83 8.26 -5.61 -21.04
CA ALA A 83 7.34 -4.61 -20.52
C ALA A 83 8.04 -3.29 -20.21
N SER A 84 9.29 -3.32 -19.77
CA SER A 84 10.08 -2.09 -19.56
C SER A 84 10.37 -1.36 -20.88
N ILE A 85 10.70 -2.10 -21.93
CA ILE A 85 10.98 -1.54 -23.27
C ILE A 85 9.69 -0.99 -23.89
N VAL A 86 8.63 -1.79 -23.91
CA VAL A 86 7.31 -1.42 -24.44
C VAL A 86 6.73 -0.27 -23.61
N GLY A 87 6.85 -0.33 -22.30
CA GLY A 87 6.42 0.70 -21.37
C GLY A 87 7.13 2.02 -21.60
N ALA A 88 8.45 2.01 -21.82
CA ALA A 88 9.19 3.22 -22.18
C ALA A 88 8.68 3.82 -23.50
N ALA A 89 8.50 3.01 -24.54
CA ALA A 89 7.97 3.47 -25.82
C ALA A 89 6.56 4.07 -25.67
N LEU A 90 5.69 3.41 -24.92
CA LEU A 90 4.32 3.86 -24.65
C LEU A 90 4.31 5.15 -23.83
N CYS A 91 5.16 5.26 -22.81
CA CYS A 91 5.34 6.47 -22.03
C CYS A 91 5.74 7.65 -22.92
N PHE A 92 6.73 7.48 -23.81
CA PHE A 92 7.11 8.53 -24.76
C PHE A 92 5.95 8.93 -25.68
N ALA A 93 5.18 7.98 -26.19
CA ALA A 93 4.04 8.25 -27.05
C ALA A 93 2.90 9.01 -26.32
N ILE A 94 2.63 8.66 -25.06
CA ILE A 94 1.47 9.19 -24.29
C ILE A 94 1.84 10.40 -23.43
N THR A 95 3.13 10.71 -23.22
CA THR A 95 3.60 11.82 -22.38
C THR A 95 2.81 13.13 -22.57
N PRO A 96 2.50 13.60 -23.80
CA PRO A 96 1.72 14.84 -23.98
C PRO A 96 0.27 14.75 -23.48
N ALA A 97 -0.34 13.56 -23.54
CA ALA A 97 -1.67 13.32 -22.98
C ALA A 97 -1.61 13.23 -21.45
N LEU A 98 -0.60 12.55 -20.91
CA LEU A 98 -0.40 12.41 -19.47
C LEU A 98 -0.12 13.76 -18.80
N ALA A 99 0.64 14.63 -19.45
CA ALA A 99 0.88 16.01 -18.99
C ALA A 99 -0.40 16.87 -18.98
N ARG A 100 -1.40 16.54 -19.81
CA ARG A 100 -2.72 17.21 -19.76
C ARG A 100 -3.62 16.62 -18.67
N LEU A 101 -3.48 15.32 -18.38
CA LEU A 101 -4.24 14.65 -17.33
C LEU A 101 -4.04 15.30 -15.96
N THR A 102 -2.83 15.81 -15.67
CA THR A 102 -2.52 16.50 -14.40
C THR A 102 -3.31 17.79 -14.18
N ARG A 103 -3.91 18.36 -15.24
CA ARG A 103 -4.76 19.55 -15.17
C ARG A 103 -6.23 19.23 -14.95
N ILE A 104 -6.62 17.95 -15.01
CA ILE A 104 -8.01 17.53 -14.86
C ILE A 104 -8.37 17.52 -13.36
N PRO A 105 -9.52 18.11 -12.96
CA PRO A 105 -9.97 18.09 -11.58
C PRO A 105 -10.08 16.67 -11.03
N PHE A 106 -9.61 16.49 -9.79
CA PHE A 106 -9.58 15.19 -9.10
C PHE A 106 -10.92 14.44 -9.16
N GLY A 107 -12.05 15.13 -8.98
CA GLY A 107 -13.38 14.50 -8.98
C GLY A 107 -13.75 13.80 -10.30
N ILE A 108 -13.23 14.26 -11.44
CA ILE A 108 -13.48 13.63 -12.75
C ILE A 108 -12.72 12.32 -12.85
N ILE A 109 -11.49 12.27 -12.34
CA ILE A 109 -10.65 11.07 -12.38
C ILE A 109 -11.08 10.08 -11.30
N ALA A 110 -11.37 10.56 -10.09
CA ALA A 110 -11.70 9.72 -8.95
C ALA A 110 -13.04 8.98 -9.12
N ALA A 111 -14.04 9.61 -9.75
CA ALA A 111 -15.37 9.04 -9.95
C ALA A 111 -15.34 7.64 -10.62
N PRO A 112 -14.81 7.47 -11.86
CA PRO A 112 -14.73 6.15 -12.47
C PRO A 112 -13.76 5.21 -11.72
N LEU A 113 -12.67 5.73 -11.15
CA LEU A 113 -11.70 4.90 -10.43
C LEU A 113 -12.31 4.19 -9.21
N ILE A 114 -13.10 4.90 -8.41
CA ILE A 114 -13.77 4.32 -7.24
C ILE A 114 -14.75 3.23 -7.66
N LEU A 115 -15.49 3.45 -8.76
CA LEU A 115 -16.43 2.43 -9.26
C LEU A 115 -15.70 1.18 -9.75
N ILE A 116 -14.60 1.34 -10.49
CA ILE A 116 -13.76 0.21 -10.91
C ILE A 116 -13.21 -0.54 -9.70
N MET A 117 -12.76 0.17 -8.65
CA MET A 117 -12.28 -0.45 -7.42
C MET A 117 -13.37 -1.26 -6.71
N VAL A 118 -14.59 -0.74 -6.64
CA VAL A 118 -15.74 -1.41 -6.01
C VAL A 118 -16.10 -2.69 -6.76
N ILE A 119 -16.14 -2.63 -8.09
CA ILE A 119 -16.40 -3.82 -8.91
C ILE A 119 -15.29 -4.85 -8.76
N GLY A 120 -14.03 -4.39 -8.81
CA GLY A 120 -12.88 -5.26 -8.66
C GLY A 120 -12.86 -5.97 -7.30
N ALA A 121 -13.25 -5.28 -6.22
CA ALA A 121 -13.37 -5.89 -4.90
C ALA A 121 -14.55 -6.88 -4.86
N TYR A 122 -15.72 -6.48 -5.35
CA TYR A 122 -16.92 -7.32 -5.29
C TYR A 122 -16.82 -8.57 -6.16
N GLN A 123 -16.15 -8.51 -7.31
CA GLN A 123 -16.08 -9.63 -8.27
C GLN A 123 -15.39 -10.87 -7.72
N SER A 124 -14.53 -10.73 -6.70
CA SER A 124 -13.77 -11.87 -6.18
C SER A 124 -14.63 -12.86 -5.39
N THR A 125 -15.58 -12.38 -4.58
CA THR A 125 -16.40 -13.25 -3.72
C THR A 125 -17.90 -12.99 -3.86
N SER A 126 -18.29 -11.94 -4.59
CA SER A 126 -19.66 -11.43 -4.66
C SER A 126 -20.27 -11.14 -3.27
N THR A 127 -19.43 -10.75 -2.31
CA THR A 127 -19.88 -10.38 -0.96
C THR A 127 -19.72 -8.89 -0.70
N MET A 128 -20.68 -8.32 0.04
CA MET A 128 -20.60 -6.95 0.54
C MET A 128 -19.43 -6.74 1.51
N GLY A 129 -18.94 -7.83 2.14
CA GLY A 129 -17.79 -7.80 3.03
C GLY A 129 -16.53 -7.26 2.34
N ASP A 130 -16.32 -7.60 1.08
CA ASP A 130 -15.17 -7.13 0.30
C ASP A 130 -15.23 -5.62 0.05
N ILE A 131 -16.43 -5.07 -0.17
CA ILE A 131 -16.65 -3.63 -0.33
C ILE A 131 -16.36 -2.90 0.99
N PHE A 132 -16.84 -3.43 2.11
CA PHE A 132 -16.52 -2.85 3.43
C PHE A 132 -15.01 -2.91 3.72
N MET A 133 -14.35 -4.01 3.39
CA MET A 133 -12.90 -4.15 3.52
C MET A 133 -12.14 -3.16 2.63
N LEU A 134 -12.58 -2.97 1.38
CA LEU A 134 -12.00 -1.99 0.46
C LEU A 134 -11.98 -0.59 1.09
N PHE A 135 -13.13 -0.12 1.59
CA PHE A 135 -13.22 1.20 2.19
C PHE A 135 -12.57 1.29 3.57
N ALA A 136 -12.56 0.22 4.36
CA ALA A 136 -11.85 0.17 5.63
C ALA A 136 -10.33 0.28 5.43
N LEU A 137 -9.75 -0.52 4.54
CA LEU A 137 -8.33 -0.47 4.19
C LEU A 137 -7.95 0.83 3.47
N GLY A 138 -8.84 1.37 2.62
CA GLY A 138 -8.66 2.68 2.00
C GLY A 138 -8.61 3.81 3.03
N THR A 139 -9.49 3.77 4.04
CA THR A 139 -9.50 4.72 5.16
C THR A 139 -8.25 4.58 6.00
N LEU A 140 -7.83 3.36 6.34
CA LEU A 140 -6.56 3.10 7.04
C LEU A 140 -5.36 3.66 6.27
N GLY A 141 -5.30 3.43 4.95
CA GLY A 141 -4.26 3.96 4.09
C GLY A 141 -4.25 5.49 4.03
N TRP A 142 -5.43 6.13 4.05
CA TRP A 142 -5.55 7.59 4.15
C TRP A 142 -5.05 8.11 5.51
N MET A 143 -5.38 7.41 6.61
CA MET A 143 -4.91 7.78 7.95
C MET A 143 -3.39 7.65 8.05
N MET A 144 -2.83 6.56 7.54
CA MET A 144 -1.38 6.36 7.48
C MET A 144 -0.68 7.45 6.69
N LYS A 145 -1.25 7.86 5.53
CA LYS A 145 -0.72 8.99 4.75
C LYS A 145 -0.68 10.27 5.60
N HIS A 146 -1.75 10.60 6.31
CA HIS A 146 -1.82 11.85 7.09
C HIS A 146 -1.10 11.80 8.44
N ALA A 147 -0.81 10.60 8.95
CA ALA A 147 0.02 10.41 10.14
C ALA A 147 1.53 10.34 9.81
N GLY A 148 1.92 10.43 8.53
CA GLY A 148 3.30 10.23 8.10
C GLY A 148 3.79 8.79 8.24
N TRP A 149 2.89 7.81 8.36
CA TRP A 149 3.25 6.40 8.51
C TRP A 149 3.50 5.76 7.13
N PRO A 150 4.58 4.98 6.97
CA PRO A 150 4.92 4.43 5.68
C PRO A 150 3.94 3.30 5.30
N ARG A 151 3.13 3.54 4.25
CA ARG A 151 2.11 2.60 3.74
C ARG A 151 2.72 1.33 3.13
N ALA A 152 3.87 1.47 2.47
CA ALA A 152 4.53 0.38 1.77
C ALA A 152 4.99 -0.76 2.72
N PRO A 153 5.68 -0.51 3.85
CA PRO A 153 5.98 -1.54 4.84
C PRO A 153 4.75 -2.24 5.42
N ALA A 154 3.65 -1.53 5.66
CA ALA A 154 2.43 -2.15 6.17
C ALA A 154 1.82 -3.13 5.15
N LEU A 155 1.78 -2.75 3.88
CA LEU A 155 1.33 -3.64 2.79
C LEU A 155 2.23 -4.88 2.66
N VAL A 156 3.55 -4.68 2.74
CA VAL A 156 4.54 -5.78 2.71
C VAL A 156 4.30 -6.75 3.87
N GLY A 157 4.13 -6.24 5.10
CA GLY A 157 3.83 -7.05 6.26
C GLY A 157 2.51 -7.83 6.13
N PHE A 158 1.47 -7.21 5.56
CA PHE A 158 0.18 -7.85 5.33
C PHE A 158 0.27 -9.04 4.36
N VAL A 159 0.93 -8.85 3.20
CA VAL A 159 1.08 -9.93 2.20
C VAL A 159 1.97 -11.06 2.74
N LEU A 160 3.00 -10.73 3.51
CA LEU A 160 3.94 -11.70 4.07
C LEU A 160 3.42 -12.44 5.30
N ALA A 161 2.38 -11.95 5.98
CA ALA A 161 1.94 -12.51 7.26
C ALA A 161 1.68 -14.02 7.19
N LYS A 162 0.90 -14.46 6.20
CA LYS A 162 0.55 -15.88 6.01
C LYS A 162 1.76 -16.76 5.66
N PRO A 163 2.57 -16.47 4.62
CA PRO A 163 3.73 -17.30 4.32
C PRO A 163 4.77 -17.28 5.45
N MET A 164 4.96 -16.14 6.14
CA MET A 164 5.85 -16.08 7.30
C MET A 164 5.38 -17.02 8.41
N GLU A 165 4.09 -17.03 8.74
CA GLU A 165 3.53 -17.95 9.73
C GLU A 165 3.72 -19.42 9.33
N GLN A 166 3.41 -19.76 8.09
CA GLN A 166 3.55 -21.12 7.57
C GLN A 166 5.00 -21.62 7.63
N TYR A 167 5.95 -20.83 7.11
CA TYR A 167 7.36 -21.24 7.08
C TYR A 167 8.02 -21.22 8.46
N PHE A 168 7.66 -20.27 9.31
CA PHE A 168 8.16 -20.22 10.68
C PHE A 168 7.66 -21.42 11.50
N TRP A 169 6.37 -21.75 11.38
CA TRP A 169 5.81 -22.93 12.02
C TRP A 169 6.49 -24.21 11.53
N LEU A 170 6.67 -24.35 10.21
CA LEU A 170 7.35 -25.50 9.61
C LEU A 170 8.80 -25.63 10.09
N ALA A 171 9.57 -24.53 10.07
CA ALA A 171 10.96 -24.52 10.52
C ALA A 171 11.08 -24.90 12.00
N ASN A 172 10.19 -24.37 12.85
CA ASN A 172 10.18 -24.70 14.27
C ASN A 172 9.72 -26.14 14.53
N GLN A 173 8.80 -26.69 13.72
CA GLN A 173 8.34 -28.07 13.89
C GLN A 173 9.44 -29.08 13.51
N ILE A 174 10.20 -28.83 12.44
CA ILE A 174 11.27 -29.73 11.96
C ILE A 174 12.54 -29.60 12.81
N HIS A 175 12.92 -28.37 13.18
CA HIS A 175 14.23 -28.08 13.77
C HIS A 175 14.18 -27.46 15.17
N GLY A 176 13.01 -27.22 15.74
CA GLY A 176 12.88 -26.50 17.01
C GLY A 176 13.49 -25.10 16.90
N TRP A 177 14.33 -24.70 17.85
CA TRP A 177 15.08 -23.44 17.77
C TRP A 177 16.42 -23.56 17.03
N SER A 178 16.84 -24.76 16.65
CA SER A 178 18.16 -24.99 16.03
C SER A 178 18.27 -24.44 14.60
N TRP A 179 17.16 -24.13 13.91
CA TRP A 179 17.21 -23.49 12.59
C TRP A 179 17.89 -22.12 12.63
N LEU A 180 17.86 -21.41 13.77
CA LEU A 180 18.55 -20.13 13.96
C LEU A 180 20.08 -20.25 13.84
N LEU A 181 20.63 -21.43 14.16
CA LEU A 181 22.06 -21.69 14.11
C LEU A 181 22.55 -22.10 12.72
N ARG A 182 21.64 -22.23 11.74
CA ARG A 182 22.02 -22.62 10.38
C ARG A 182 22.82 -21.50 9.71
N PRO A 183 23.93 -21.82 9.01
CA PRO A 183 24.80 -20.81 8.39
C PRO A 183 24.04 -19.83 7.48
N GLY A 184 23.10 -20.31 6.68
CA GLY A 184 22.28 -19.46 5.80
C GLY A 184 21.43 -18.43 6.56
N VAL A 185 20.85 -18.82 7.70
CA VAL A 185 20.03 -17.92 8.53
C VAL A 185 20.91 -16.86 9.19
N ILE A 186 22.09 -17.25 9.69
CA ILE A 186 23.05 -16.31 10.29
C ILE A 186 23.54 -15.30 9.25
N ILE A 187 23.82 -15.74 8.02
CA ILE A 187 24.24 -14.84 6.93
C ILE A 187 23.13 -13.83 6.62
N ILE A 188 21.89 -14.27 6.41
CA ILE A 188 20.75 -13.38 6.13
C ILE A 188 20.52 -12.43 7.32
N ALA A 189 20.53 -12.95 8.55
CA ALA A 189 20.37 -12.16 9.76
C ALA A 189 21.49 -11.11 9.90
N SER A 190 22.72 -11.41 9.49
CA SER A 190 23.84 -10.47 9.53
C SER A 190 23.62 -9.28 8.58
N PHE A 191 23.06 -9.51 7.39
CA PHE A 191 22.71 -8.44 6.45
C PHE A 191 21.62 -7.50 6.98
N VAL A 192 20.79 -7.95 7.92
CA VAL A 192 19.77 -7.12 8.56
C VAL A 192 20.31 -6.45 9.83
N ILE A 193 20.96 -7.22 10.71
CA ILE A 193 21.40 -6.78 12.03
C ILE A 193 22.58 -5.81 11.93
N ILE A 194 23.58 -6.05 11.07
CA ILE A 194 24.78 -5.20 10.98
C ILE A 194 24.42 -3.76 10.57
N PRO A 195 23.64 -3.52 9.50
CA PRO A 195 23.23 -2.16 9.15
C PRO A 195 22.38 -1.49 10.23
N LEU A 196 21.50 -2.23 10.92
CA LEU A 196 20.69 -1.71 12.02
C LEU A 196 21.54 -1.28 13.21
N LEU A 197 22.49 -2.12 13.64
CA LEU A 197 23.43 -1.78 14.71
C LEU A 197 24.30 -0.59 14.33
N PHE A 198 24.79 -0.54 13.09
CA PHE A 198 25.59 0.56 12.60
C PHE A 198 24.80 1.87 12.52
N SER A 199 23.55 1.82 12.09
CA SER A 199 22.62 2.96 12.09
C SER A 199 22.33 3.45 13.51
N GLY A 200 22.01 2.54 14.43
CA GLY A 200 21.78 2.86 15.84
C GLY A 200 23.01 3.46 16.52
N TRP A 201 24.19 2.91 16.26
CA TRP A 201 25.46 3.44 16.76
C TRP A 201 25.76 4.84 16.22
N ARG A 202 25.56 5.06 14.91
CA ARG A 202 25.71 6.38 14.29
C ARG A 202 24.74 7.40 14.88
N TRP A 203 23.48 7.01 15.07
CA TRP A 203 22.48 7.87 15.69
C TRP A 203 22.83 8.24 17.13
N PHE A 204 23.29 7.27 17.93
CA PHE A 204 23.71 7.51 19.30
C PHE A 204 24.94 8.44 19.36
N LYS A 205 25.92 8.22 18.47
CA LYS A 205 27.11 9.07 18.34
C LYS A 205 26.78 10.48 17.83
N ALA A 206 25.83 10.62 16.90
CA ALA A 206 25.37 11.90 16.38
C ALA A 206 24.64 12.73 17.46
N ARG A 207 23.80 12.08 18.27
CA ARG A 207 23.17 12.69 19.46
C ARG A 207 24.19 13.14 20.49
N ARG A 208 25.26 12.36 20.72
CA ARG A 208 26.35 12.73 21.63
C ARG A 208 27.17 13.92 21.13
N ASN A 209 27.23 14.13 19.81
CA ASN A 209 28.03 15.17 19.17
C ASN A 209 27.20 16.42 18.77
N GLY A 210 25.96 16.57 19.26
CA GLY A 210 25.13 17.77 19.05
C GLY A 210 24.63 18.01 17.62
N HIS A 211 24.95 17.13 16.66
CA HIS A 211 24.51 17.25 15.27
C HIS A 211 23.22 16.44 15.07
N SER A 212 22.11 16.95 15.60
CA SER A 212 20.83 16.24 15.67
C SER A 212 20.13 16.06 14.31
N ASN A 213 20.48 16.82 13.27
CA ASN A 213 19.62 16.92 12.08
C ASN A 213 20.17 16.25 10.80
N ALA A 214 21.43 15.81 10.76
CA ALA A 214 22.05 15.31 9.53
C ALA A 214 21.40 14.01 8.96
N ALA A 215 20.75 13.20 9.79
CA ALA A 215 20.10 11.97 9.35
C ALA A 215 18.70 12.20 8.75
N ALA A 216 17.99 13.23 9.21
CA ALA A 216 16.72 13.67 8.62
C ALA A 216 16.98 14.41 7.29
N GLU A 217 18.04 15.21 7.25
CA GLU A 217 18.49 15.96 6.08
C GLU A 217 19.08 15.05 4.98
N ALA A 218 19.65 13.89 5.33
CA ALA A 218 20.18 12.92 4.37
C ALA A 218 19.12 12.05 3.68
N LEU A 219 17.89 12.01 4.21
CA LEU A 219 16.83 11.13 3.70
C LEU A 219 15.78 11.86 2.87
N ASP A 220 15.82 13.20 2.80
CA ASP A 220 14.98 14.08 1.96
C ASP A 220 13.54 13.55 1.79
N LEU A 221 12.98 13.03 2.90
CA LEU A 221 11.63 12.49 2.93
C LEU A 221 10.72 13.71 2.81
N PRO A 222 9.83 13.77 1.80
CA PRO A 222 8.92 14.91 1.67
C PRO A 222 8.19 15.10 2.99
N ASP A 223 8.14 16.35 3.49
CA ASP A 223 7.35 16.72 4.66
C ASP A 223 5.89 16.34 4.39
N VAL A 224 5.50 15.16 4.85
CA VAL A 224 4.12 14.73 4.79
C VAL A 224 3.37 15.61 5.78
N PRO A 225 2.26 16.28 5.40
CA PRO A 225 1.46 17.05 6.33
C PRO A 225 1.03 16.16 7.49
N ASP A 226 1.78 16.21 8.60
CA ASP A 226 1.55 15.37 9.76
C ASP A 226 0.38 15.97 10.55
N SER A 227 -0.80 15.42 10.28
CA SER A 227 -1.96 15.72 11.08
C SER A 227 -1.80 15.05 12.42
N LYS A 228 -1.33 15.82 13.40
CA LYS A 228 -1.15 15.37 14.79
C LYS A 228 -2.40 14.70 15.36
N SER A 229 -3.58 15.18 14.97
CA SER A 229 -4.87 14.57 15.34
C SER A 229 -5.08 13.20 14.70
N VAL A 230 -4.82 13.04 13.41
CA VAL A 230 -4.96 11.74 12.72
C VAL A 230 -3.90 10.75 13.20
N SER A 231 -2.67 11.23 13.47
CA SER A 231 -1.60 10.44 14.06
C SER A 231 -1.97 9.90 15.44
N LEU A 232 -2.59 10.73 16.29
CA LEU A 232 -3.12 10.30 17.59
C LEU A 232 -4.22 9.24 17.43
N ILE A 233 -5.22 9.47 16.57
CA ILE A 233 -6.31 8.51 16.36
C ILE A 233 -5.75 7.18 15.84
N LEU A 234 -4.85 7.22 14.85
CA LEU A 234 -4.22 6.02 14.30
C LEU A 234 -3.40 5.27 15.37
N ALA A 235 -2.62 5.99 16.18
CA ALA A 235 -1.83 5.39 17.26
C ALA A 235 -2.72 4.73 18.32
N VAL A 236 -3.85 5.33 18.68
CA VAL A 236 -4.84 4.74 19.59
C VAL A 236 -5.45 3.47 18.99
N LEU A 237 -5.94 3.54 17.75
CA LEU A 237 -6.55 2.40 17.06
C LEU A 237 -5.58 1.22 16.95
N VAL A 238 -4.34 1.49 16.54
CA VAL A 238 -3.32 0.46 16.36
C VAL A 238 -2.88 -0.11 17.72
N SER A 239 -2.69 0.72 18.74
CA SER A 239 -2.37 0.24 20.10
C SER A 239 -3.49 -0.64 20.66
N GLY A 240 -4.75 -0.25 20.45
CA GLY A 240 -5.92 -1.05 20.81
C GLY A 240 -5.97 -2.38 20.07
N ALA A 241 -5.72 -2.38 18.76
CA ALA A 241 -5.66 -3.59 17.94
C ALA A 241 -4.56 -4.56 18.41
N PHE A 242 -3.36 -4.04 18.75
CA PHE A 242 -2.28 -4.85 19.30
C PHE A 242 -2.61 -5.43 20.68
N ALA A 243 -3.25 -4.65 21.56
CA ALA A 243 -3.70 -5.12 22.86
C ALA A 243 -4.77 -6.22 22.73
N TYR A 244 -5.75 -6.01 21.85
CA TYR A 244 -6.77 -7.01 21.54
C TYR A 244 -6.16 -8.28 20.94
N ALA A 245 -5.22 -8.17 20.00
CA ALA A 245 -4.55 -9.32 19.40
C ALA A 245 -3.72 -10.11 20.43
N ILE A 246 -3.10 -9.45 21.41
CA ILE A 246 -2.41 -10.14 22.52
C ILE A 246 -3.41 -10.89 23.39
N TYR A 247 -4.54 -10.26 23.72
CA TYR A 247 -5.62 -10.91 24.48
C TYR A 247 -6.12 -12.16 23.76
N GLU A 248 -6.37 -12.08 22.45
CA GLU A 248 -6.83 -13.22 21.65
C GLU A 248 -5.75 -14.32 21.52
N MET A 249 -4.49 -13.94 21.33
CA MET A 249 -3.35 -14.87 21.30
C MET A 249 -3.22 -15.69 22.60
N MET A 250 -3.58 -15.13 23.76
CA MET A 250 -3.55 -15.87 25.03
C MET A 250 -4.52 -17.06 25.05
N GLY A 251 -5.52 -17.08 24.17
CA GLY A 251 -6.44 -18.20 24.00
C GLY A 251 -5.91 -19.33 23.08
N PHE A 252 -4.87 -19.09 22.29
CA PHE A 252 -4.40 -20.06 21.29
C PHE A 252 -3.64 -21.23 21.92
N ASN A 253 -3.45 -22.33 21.20
CA ASN A 253 -2.53 -23.38 21.64
C ASN A 253 -1.06 -22.89 21.62
N PRO A 254 -0.17 -23.38 22.50
CA PRO A 254 1.22 -22.91 22.57
C PRO A 254 1.98 -22.94 21.23
N SER A 255 1.74 -23.97 20.42
CA SER A 255 2.36 -24.11 19.09
C SER A 255 1.83 -23.10 18.07
N SER A 256 0.58 -22.65 18.20
CA SER A 256 -0.05 -21.65 17.33
C SER A 256 0.26 -20.21 17.78
N ARG A 257 0.74 -20.01 19.02
CA ARG A 257 1.13 -18.70 19.54
C ARG A 257 2.46 -18.19 19.00
N LEU A 258 3.30 -19.07 18.45
CA LEU A 258 4.70 -18.74 18.17
C LEU A 258 4.82 -17.54 17.22
N MET A 259 4.14 -17.56 16.06
CA MET A 259 4.23 -16.44 15.11
C MET A 259 3.52 -15.17 15.62
N PRO A 260 2.27 -15.22 16.13
CA PRO A 260 1.64 -14.03 16.71
C PRO A 260 2.46 -13.41 17.84
N SER A 261 3.06 -14.22 18.71
CA SER A 261 3.86 -13.73 19.83
C SER A 261 5.10 -12.97 19.37
N LEU A 262 5.76 -13.45 18.32
CA LEU A 262 6.95 -12.83 17.75
C LEU A 262 6.64 -11.45 17.13
N ALA A 263 5.44 -11.26 16.58
CA ALA A 263 5.00 -9.98 16.04
C ALA A 263 4.47 -9.03 17.14
N LEU A 264 3.66 -9.55 18.07
CA LEU A 264 2.90 -8.75 19.03
C LEU A 264 3.74 -8.28 20.23
N LEU A 265 4.65 -9.13 20.75
CA LEU A 265 5.48 -8.79 21.91
C LEU A 265 6.38 -7.57 21.69
N PRO A 266 7.16 -7.46 20.60
CA PRO A 266 7.91 -6.24 20.31
C PRO A 266 7.04 -5.12 19.75
N GLY A 267 5.92 -5.46 19.10
CA GLY A 267 5.02 -4.49 18.48
C GLY A 267 4.26 -3.63 19.49
N LEU A 268 3.77 -4.21 20.60
CA LEU A 268 3.01 -3.46 21.61
C LEU A 268 3.84 -2.32 22.26
N PRO A 269 5.07 -2.54 22.76
CA PRO A 269 5.90 -1.44 23.27
C PRO A 269 6.16 -0.35 22.22
N LEU A 270 6.31 -0.72 20.95
CA LEU A 270 6.52 0.22 19.86
C LEU A 270 5.27 1.07 19.61
N THR A 271 4.08 0.46 19.57
CA THR A 271 2.82 1.19 19.37
C THR A 271 2.47 2.07 20.57
N LEU A 272 2.75 1.62 21.79
CA LEU A 272 2.66 2.44 23.00
C LEU A 272 3.64 3.60 23.01
N PHE A 273 4.87 3.42 22.51
CA PHE A 273 5.83 4.50 22.34
C PHE A 273 5.37 5.53 21.30
N LEU A 274 4.81 5.07 20.17
CA LEU A 274 4.21 5.94 19.16
C LEU A 274 3.00 6.70 19.71
N LEU A 275 2.15 6.04 20.51
CA LEU A 275 1.04 6.67 21.20
C LEU A 275 1.51 7.74 22.18
N TYR A 276 2.52 7.43 23.01
CA TYR A 276 3.13 8.40 23.92
C TYR A 276 3.67 9.62 23.16
N ARG A 277 4.38 9.40 22.05
CA ARG A 277 4.89 10.48 21.19
C ARG A 277 3.74 11.29 20.59
N ALA A 278 2.70 10.64 20.09
CA ALA A 278 1.54 11.31 19.51
C ALA A 278 0.81 12.18 20.54
N ILE A 279 0.64 11.69 21.77
CA ILE A 279 0.07 12.45 22.90
C ILE A 279 0.94 13.66 23.24
N ARG A 280 2.27 13.47 23.34
CA ARG A 280 3.20 14.55 23.69
C ARG A 280 3.26 15.64 22.62
N ASP A 281 3.24 15.25 21.35
CA ASP A 281 3.40 16.17 20.23
C ASP A 281 2.05 16.80 19.80
N TYR A 282 0.91 16.33 20.37
CA TYR A 282 -0.45 16.84 20.11
C TYR A 282 -0.65 18.25 20.63
N VAL A 283 -1.17 19.13 19.76
CA VAL A 283 -1.52 20.52 20.10
C VAL A 283 -3.02 20.69 19.85
N PRO A 284 -3.84 20.94 20.89
CA PRO A 284 -5.26 21.20 20.72
C PRO A 284 -5.52 22.44 19.85
N GLY A 285 -6.44 22.34 18.89
CA GLY A 285 -6.87 23.49 18.08
C GLY A 285 -5.98 23.84 16.89
N ALA A 286 -5.04 22.97 16.49
CA ALA A 286 -4.42 23.10 15.17
C ALA A 286 -5.52 22.95 14.10
N GLU A 287 -5.88 24.06 13.44
CA GLU A 287 -6.83 24.07 12.34
C GLU A 287 -6.36 23.10 11.28
N THR A 288 -7.05 21.97 11.22
CA THR A 288 -6.90 21.05 10.13
C THR A 288 -7.67 21.60 8.95
N ASP A 289 -6.99 22.26 8.01
CA ASP A 289 -7.55 22.65 6.71
C ASP A 289 -7.82 21.38 5.87
N PHE A 290 -8.87 20.64 6.24
CA PHE A 290 -9.16 19.34 5.65
C PHE A 290 -10.50 19.37 4.92
N ARG A 291 -10.43 19.64 3.61
CA ARG A 291 -11.53 19.36 2.67
C ARG A 291 -11.64 17.86 2.32
N GLU A 292 -10.67 17.03 2.71
CA GLU A 292 -10.60 15.59 2.42
C GLU A 292 -11.51 14.64 3.24
N PRO A 293 -11.78 14.81 4.56
CA PRO A 293 -12.59 13.87 5.36
C PRO A 293 -14.03 13.78 4.89
N VAL A 294 -14.55 14.83 4.25
CA VAL A 294 -15.86 14.79 3.60
C VAL A 294 -15.88 13.75 2.47
N ILE A 295 -14.77 13.58 1.73
CA ILE A 295 -14.68 12.55 0.69
C ILE A 295 -14.73 11.17 1.35
N LEU A 296 -13.91 10.94 2.38
CA LEU A 296 -13.92 9.65 3.08
C LEU A 296 -15.29 9.32 3.67
N LEU A 297 -15.93 10.27 4.34
CA LEU A 297 -17.25 10.07 4.93
C LEU A 297 -18.29 9.76 3.84
N MET A 298 -18.21 10.42 2.69
CA MET A 298 -19.06 10.10 1.54
C MET A 298 -18.78 8.70 0.97
N LEU A 299 -17.52 8.25 0.94
CA LEU A 299 -17.17 6.90 0.49
C LEU A 299 -17.67 5.82 1.45
N VAL A 300 -17.57 6.06 2.77
CA VAL A 300 -18.14 5.16 3.79
C VAL A 300 -19.67 5.15 3.70
N ALA A 301 -20.30 6.32 3.55
CA ALA A 301 -21.74 6.41 3.35
C ALA A 301 -22.19 5.70 2.07
N TYR A 302 -21.40 5.80 1.00
CA TYR A 302 -21.62 5.07 -0.25
C TYR A 302 -21.55 3.55 -0.04
N ALA A 303 -20.56 3.03 0.70
CA ALA A 303 -20.48 1.60 1.03
C ALA A 303 -21.72 1.09 1.79
N ILE A 304 -22.18 1.87 2.78
CA ILE A 304 -23.40 1.56 3.54
C ILE A 304 -24.63 1.61 2.62
N ALA A 305 -24.70 2.59 1.72
CA ALA A 305 -25.79 2.74 0.78
C ALA A 305 -25.83 1.58 -0.25
N LEU A 306 -24.68 1.12 -0.74
CA LEU A 306 -24.60 -0.07 -1.60
C LEU A 306 -25.23 -1.29 -0.93
N TRP A 307 -24.87 -1.53 0.32
CA TRP A 307 -25.43 -2.62 1.12
C TRP A 307 -26.94 -2.45 1.35
N ALA A 308 -27.39 -1.22 1.63
CA ALA A 308 -28.77 -0.95 1.97
C ALA A 308 -29.72 -0.99 0.76
N ILE A 309 -29.39 -0.29 -0.33
CA ILE A 309 -30.34 0.02 -1.42
C ILE A 309 -29.92 -0.47 -2.81
N GLY A 310 -28.77 -1.14 -2.94
CA GLY A 310 -28.28 -1.71 -4.20
C GLY A 310 -27.22 -0.85 -4.87
N PHE A 311 -26.67 -1.29 -5.99
CA PHE A 311 -25.57 -0.61 -6.68
C PHE A 311 -26.01 0.60 -7.51
N THR A 312 -27.15 0.54 -8.20
CA THR A 312 -27.58 1.59 -9.13
C THR A 312 -27.75 2.96 -8.48
N ILE A 313 -28.55 3.07 -7.42
CA ILE A 313 -28.93 4.37 -6.83
C ILE A 313 -27.73 5.07 -6.14
N PRO A 314 -26.96 4.40 -5.26
CA PRO A 314 -25.78 5.00 -4.65
C PRO A 314 -24.72 5.39 -5.66
N THR A 315 -24.55 4.62 -6.74
CA THR A 315 -23.57 4.91 -7.79
C THR A 315 -23.92 6.20 -8.52
N LEU A 316 -25.19 6.38 -8.91
CA LEU A 316 -25.64 7.63 -9.51
C LEU A 316 -25.48 8.82 -8.55
N ALA A 317 -25.81 8.64 -7.27
CA ALA A 317 -25.62 9.67 -6.25
C ALA A 317 -24.14 10.06 -6.07
N LEU A 318 -23.24 9.08 -6.04
CA LEU A 318 -21.80 9.30 -5.96
C LEU A 318 -21.26 10.05 -7.19
N LEU A 319 -21.69 9.66 -8.39
CA LEU A 319 -21.32 10.33 -9.63
C LEU A 319 -21.79 11.79 -9.65
N VAL A 320 -23.05 12.04 -9.29
CA VAL A 320 -23.60 13.41 -9.19
C VAL A 320 -22.78 14.23 -8.19
N TRP A 321 -22.50 13.68 -7.02
CA TRP A 321 -21.72 14.36 -6.00
C TRP A 321 -20.28 14.67 -6.45
N MET A 322 -19.59 13.70 -7.06
CA MET A 322 -18.22 13.90 -7.53
C MET A 322 -18.11 14.87 -8.71
N LEU A 323 -19.03 14.80 -9.67
CA LEU A 323 -18.95 15.59 -10.90
C LEU A 323 -19.45 17.02 -10.70
N PHE A 324 -20.56 17.21 -9.99
CA PHE A 324 -21.18 18.53 -9.85
C PHE A 324 -20.71 19.28 -8.61
N ILE A 325 -20.58 18.62 -7.46
CA ILE A 325 -20.20 19.29 -6.21
C ILE A 325 -18.68 19.44 -6.11
N ARG A 326 -17.93 18.37 -6.42
CA ARG A 326 -16.45 18.39 -6.32
C ARG A 326 -15.76 18.92 -7.57
N ALA A 327 -16.07 18.38 -8.74
CA ALA A 327 -15.44 18.81 -9.98
C ALA A 327 -16.07 20.09 -10.59
N ARG A 328 -17.21 20.56 -10.05
CA ARG A 328 -17.94 21.75 -10.52
C ARG A 328 -18.17 21.75 -12.03
N MET A 329 -18.49 20.58 -12.58
CA MET A 329 -18.74 20.43 -14.01
C MET A 329 -20.06 21.11 -14.42
N ARG A 330 -20.13 21.55 -15.68
CA ARG A 330 -21.37 22.03 -16.28
C ARG A 330 -22.40 20.90 -16.34
N LEU A 331 -23.68 21.23 -16.16
CA LEU A 331 -24.77 20.25 -16.02
C LEU A 331 -24.80 19.25 -17.19
N VAL A 332 -24.79 19.74 -18.43
CA VAL A 332 -24.84 18.91 -19.63
C VAL A 332 -23.62 17.98 -19.74
N THR A 333 -22.41 18.53 -19.60
CA THR A 333 -21.17 17.76 -19.73
C THR A 333 -21.02 16.74 -18.61
N GLY A 334 -21.39 17.10 -17.38
CA GLY A 334 -21.35 16.21 -16.23
C GLY A 334 -22.35 15.06 -16.36
N THR A 335 -23.56 15.32 -16.85
CA THR A 335 -24.57 14.26 -17.05
C THR A 335 -24.17 13.30 -18.16
N ILE A 336 -23.67 13.81 -19.30
CA ILE A 336 -23.19 12.95 -20.40
C ILE A 336 -22.02 12.09 -19.91
N TYR A 337 -21.04 12.71 -19.25
CA TYR A 337 -19.89 11.99 -18.71
C TYR A 337 -20.30 10.94 -17.67
N GLY A 338 -21.17 11.31 -16.73
CA GLY A 338 -21.70 10.40 -15.70
C GLY A 338 -22.46 9.23 -16.31
N ALA A 339 -23.29 9.47 -17.33
CA ALA A 339 -24.01 8.42 -18.04
C ALA A 339 -23.07 7.46 -18.78
N ILE A 340 -22.02 7.98 -19.43
CA ILE A 340 -20.99 7.16 -20.07
C ILE A 340 -20.26 6.31 -19.04
N VAL A 341 -19.82 6.91 -17.92
CA VAL A 341 -19.13 6.19 -16.85
C VAL A 341 -20.03 5.10 -16.28
N PHE A 342 -21.28 5.42 -15.95
CA PHE A 342 -22.24 4.44 -15.45
C PHE A 342 -22.48 3.31 -16.45
N GLY A 343 -22.66 3.61 -17.73
CA GLY A 343 -22.85 2.62 -18.79
C GLY A 343 -21.65 1.70 -18.98
N ILE A 344 -20.42 2.24 -18.95
CA ILE A 344 -19.18 1.43 -19.00
C ILE A 344 -19.10 0.50 -17.81
N ILE A 345 -19.42 1.00 -16.62
CA ILE A 345 -19.38 0.23 -15.38
C ILE A 345 -20.42 -0.90 -15.40
N TRP A 346 -21.63 -0.62 -15.89
CA TRP A 346 -22.66 -1.64 -16.07
C TRP A 346 -22.25 -2.71 -17.09
N MET A 347 -21.74 -2.28 -18.25
CA MET A 347 -21.20 -3.18 -19.27
C MET A 347 -20.08 -4.06 -18.72
N LEU A 348 -19.29 -3.56 -17.77
CA LEU A 348 -18.21 -4.32 -17.15
C LEU A 348 -18.74 -5.43 -16.25
N PHE A 349 -19.86 -5.25 -15.54
CA PHE A 349 -20.54 -6.34 -14.82
C PHE A 349 -21.02 -7.43 -15.79
N ASP A 350 -21.64 -7.04 -16.91
CA ASP A 350 -22.10 -8.00 -17.93
C ASP A 350 -20.93 -8.80 -18.52
N ILE A 351 -19.81 -8.13 -18.84
CA ILE A 351 -18.60 -8.78 -19.38
C ILE A 351 -17.98 -9.74 -18.36
N LEU A 352 -17.92 -9.33 -17.10
CA LEU A 352 -17.37 -10.15 -16.01
C LEU A 352 -18.33 -11.26 -15.55
N ARG A 353 -19.54 -11.33 -16.11
CA ARG A 353 -20.61 -12.25 -15.68
C ARG A 353 -20.85 -12.20 -14.17
N GLY A 354 -20.74 -11.01 -13.59
CA GLY A 354 -20.98 -10.75 -12.18
C GLY A 354 -22.31 -10.04 -11.99
N ASP A 355 -23.09 -10.46 -11.01
CA ASP A 355 -24.28 -9.70 -10.61
C ASP A 355 -23.87 -8.46 -9.83
N ALA A 356 -24.55 -7.34 -10.07
CA ALA A 356 -24.31 -6.14 -9.27
C ALA A 356 -24.81 -6.34 -7.82
N PRO A 357 -24.20 -5.67 -6.82
CA PRO A 357 -24.61 -5.78 -5.44
C PRO A 357 -26.09 -5.41 -5.23
N VAL A 358 -26.88 -6.37 -4.75
CA VAL A 358 -28.32 -6.17 -4.50
C VAL A 358 -28.54 -5.61 -3.10
N GLY A 359 -29.37 -4.59 -2.99
CA GLY A 359 -29.70 -3.93 -1.73
C GLY A 359 -30.56 -4.81 -0.83
N VAL A 360 -30.19 -4.93 0.44
CA VAL A 360 -30.94 -5.71 1.44
C VAL A 360 -32.36 -5.16 1.64
N LEU A 361 -32.54 -3.84 1.51
CA LEU A 361 -33.83 -3.18 1.77
C LEU A 361 -34.71 -3.04 0.52
N THR A 362 -34.12 -2.97 -0.67
CA THR A 362 -34.83 -2.66 -1.92
C THR A 362 -34.98 -3.85 -2.85
N GLY A 363 -34.12 -4.87 -2.73
CA GLY A 363 -34.03 -5.95 -3.70
C GLY A 363 -33.58 -5.49 -5.10
N LEU A 364 -33.13 -4.24 -5.23
CA LEU A 364 -32.64 -3.67 -6.48
C LEU A 364 -31.14 -3.89 -6.59
N SER A 365 -30.69 -4.20 -7.81
CA SER A 365 -29.28 -4.17 -8.19
C SER A 365 -28.79 -2.77 -8.47
#